data_AF-A0A938SR17-F1
#
_entry.id   AF-A0A938SR17-F1
#
_cell.length_a   1.000
_cell.length_b   1.000
_cell.length_c   1.000
_cell.angle_alpha   90.00
_cell.angle_beta   90.00
_cell.angle_gamma   90.00
#
_symmetry.space_group_name_H-M   'P 1'
#
loop_
_entity.id
_entity.type
_entity.pdbx_description
1 polymer ?
#
loop_
_entity_poly.entity_id
_entity_poly.type
_entity_poly.pdbx_seq_one_letter_code
_entity_poly.pdbx_strand_id
1 'polypeptide(L)'
;MSPECNTGGCDDPNVVSSGNATPPAPAYAPGAETIDPRRAAEEHMARFPAGVDPRVADRVPGFDAPFFQAGLAGYSDAAMRIIARRHGCPFCVTESLLDRTLLAGGRGFAKADLGELHDNVPGGDEDRPLAGQIMGSDPREMAAAALKMAEQGARSEKPYRALAYAVPGQHPSTHASARRHLRLPGGEQLPPFDPAASLHAPNPSARHLATAPPRHLSSFAAIDVNLACPVKKIDRKARGGHWLREPEGAIAILEAVRQAVPAHIPCTVKLRRAYDDTPEMAESFERLFDAAYRMGYAWATVHARTVEQKYVGPSRWTFLRDLVRRHPERPVFGSGDAWTAGEVFRMIAYTGVAGVSVARGCIGNPWIFRQARDLMAGRQPAPPTIEQQRDVLLEHFRLALAVNSPMRRAEVATARMMRKFGIRFAAHHPRGDEVRRRMIAVSTREDWERAVDDLYGPIPRPPRASVGGPTPGPRPGLVRAPLTASPCSSSPPGGTPVPGSADS
;
A
#
# COMPACT_ATOMS: atom_id res chain seq x y z
N MET A 1 34.26 52.74 5.93
CA MET A 1 33.68 53.26 4.66
C MET A 1 33.47 52.07 3.74
N SER A 2 32.26 51.95 3.21
CA SER A 2 31.78 51.01 2.19
C SER A 2 31.38 49.58 2.66
N PRO A 3 30.31 49.01 2.09
CA PRO A 3 29.12 48.62 2.86
C PRO A 3 28.63 47.17 2.63
N GLU A 4 27.63 46.79 3.43
CA GLU A 4 26.84 45.55 3.34
C GLU A 4 26.02 45.48 2.05
N CYS A 5 25.83 44.25 1.53
CA CYS A 5 24.81 43.95 0.54
C CYS A 5 24.02 42.71 0.97
N ASN A 6 22.73 42.94 1.20
CA ASN A 6 21.67 42.01 1.55
C ASN A 6 20.80 41.79 0.30
N THR A 7 20.63 40.56 -0.16
CA THR A 7 19.53 40.13 -1.06
C THR A 7 19.30 38.64 -0.77
N GLY A 8 18.13 38.13 -0.40
CA GLY A 8 16.77 38.57 -0.70
C GLY A 8 16.09 37.40 -1.44
N GLY A 9 15.17 36.71 -0.76
CA GLY A 9 14.54 35.47 -1.21
C GLY A 9 13.72 35.58 -2.50
N CYS A 10 13.54 34.44 -3.15
CA CYS A 10 12.51 34.21 -4.15
C CYS A 10 11.59 33.11 -3.63
N ASP A 11 10.59 33.53 -2.84
CA ASP A 11 9.42 32.73 -2.54
C ASP A 11 8.53 32.69 -3.80
N ASP A 12 8.22 31.49 -4.28
CA ASP A 12 7.27 31.25 -5.38
C ASP A 12 5.83 31.32 -4.83
N PRO A 13 5.02 32.32 -5.23
CA PRO A 13 3.71 32.59 -4.60
C PRO A 13 2.60 31.59 -4.98
N ASN A 14 2.90 30.48 -5.67
CA ASN A 14 1.89 29.48 -6.06
C ASN A 14 2.07 28.07 -5.47
N VAL A 15 2.96 27.89 -4.50
CA VAL A 15 2.97 26.65 -3.70
C VAL A 15 1.86 26.71 -2.66
N VAL A 16 0.67 26.25 -3.02
CA VAL A 16 -0.35 25.86 -2.03
C VAL A 16 0.21 24.66 -1.27
N SER A 17 0.99 24.91 -0.23
CA SER A 17 1.36 23.90 0.75
C SER A 17 0.06 23.39 1.36
N SER A 18 -0.26 22.12 1.15
CA SER A 18 -1.31 21.48 1.93
C SER A 18 -0.80 21.46 3.38
N GLY A 19 -1.21 22.43 4.19
CA GLY A 19 -0.69 22.72 5.54
C GLY A 19 -0.96 21.67 6.62
N ASN A 20 -0.79 20.38 6.32
CA ASN A 20 -1.05 19.27 7.25
C ASN A 20 0.02 18.16 7.24
N ALA A 21 1.15 18.33 6.55
CA ALA A 21 2.21 17.32 6.52
C ALA A 21 3.60 17.96 6.40
N THR A 22 4.52 17.55 7.28
CA THR A 22 5.96 17.79 7.09
C THR A 22 6.42 17.02 5.84
N PRO A 23 7.39 17.53 5.05
CA PRO A 23 8.02 16.76 3.99
C PRO A 23 8.48 15.38 4.50
N PRO A 24 8.52 14.33 3.66
CA PRO A 24 8.99 13.01 4.07
C PRO A 24 10.45 13.09 4.52
N ALA A 25 10.67 13.35 5.80
CA ALA A 25 11.94 13.11 6.45
C ALA A 25 11.92 11.64 6.90
N PRO A 26 13.04 10.90 6.75
CA PRO A 26 13.13 9.58 7.33
C PRO A 26 12.89 9.71 8.83
N ALA A 27 11.77 9.16 9.30
CA ALA A 27 11.48 9.10 10.71
C ALA A 27 12.26 7.92 11.31
N TYR A 28 13.58 7.96 11.19
CA TYR A 28 14.40 7.00 11.91
C TYR A 28 14.25 7.35 13.39
N ALA A 29 13.56 6.48 14.12
CA ALA A 29 13.75 6.46 15.56
C ALA A 29 15.24 6.24 15.82
N PRO A 30 15.88 6.97 16.76
CA PRO A 30 17.30 6.82 17.01
C PRO A 30 17.72 5.36 17.16
N GLY A 31 18.74 4.94 16.40
CA GLY A 31 19.25 3.59 16.32
C GLY A 31 18.57 2.68 15.27
N ALA A 32 17.47 3.09 14.64
CA ALA A 32 16.85 2.31 13.56
C ALA A 32 17.60 2.48 12.23
N GLU A 33 18.31 3.59 12.05
CA GLU A 33 19.11 3.92 10.86
C GLU A 33 20.28 2.96 10.62
N THR A 34 20.80 2.35 11.68
CA THR A 34 21.93 1.40 11.62
C THR A 34 21.47 -0.03 11.32
N ILE A 35 20.17 -0.30 11.36
CA ILE A 35 19.62 -1.62 11.04
C ILE A 35 19.71 -1.83 9.53
N ASP A 36 20.46 -2.87 9.13
CA ASP A 36 20.47 -3.38 7.76
C ASP A 36 19.12 -4.08 7.47
N PRO A 37 18.31 -3.55 6.53
CA PRO A 37 17.03 -4.16 6.20
C PRO A 37 17.13 -5.57 5.62
N ARG A 38 18.21 -5.91 4.93
CA ARG A 38 18.36 -7.26 4.33
C ARG A 38 18.55 -8.28 5.43
N ARG A 39 19.49 -8.01 6.34
CA ARG A 39 19.70 -8.83 7.53
C ARG A 39 18.43 -8.92 8.39
N ALA A 40 17.73 -7.81 8.59
CA ALA A 40 16.46 -7.81 9.32
C ALA A 40 15.38 -8.68 8.64
N ALA A 41 15.31 -8.70 7.31
CA ALA A 41 14.41 -9.59 6.57
C ALA A 41 14.82 -11.06 6.68
N GLU A 42 16.11 -11.37 6.61
CA GLU A 42 16.66 -12.72 6.81
C GLU A 42 16.35 -13.24 8.22
N GLU A 43 16.57 -12.42 9.25
CA GLU A 43 16.25 -12.75 10.65
C GLU A 43 14.74 -12.97 10.83
N HIS A 44 13.90 -12.16 10.18
CA HIS A 44 12.45 -12.35 10.17
C HIS A 44 12.05 -13.69 9.53
N MET A 45 12.60 -14.02 8.36
CA MET A 45 12.30 -15.28 7.66
C MET A 45 12.83 -16.50 8.41
N ALA A 46 13.98 -16.39 9.09
CA ALA A 46 14.49 -17.44 9.95
C ALA A 46 13.56 -17.70 11.14
N ARG A 47 12.98 -16.64 11.72
CA ARG A 47 12.00 -16.75 12.81
C ARG A 47 10.63 -17.25 12.33
N PHE A 48 10.20 -16.82 11.14
CA PHE A 48 8.90 -17.14 10.56
C PHE A 48 9.08 -17.66 9.13
N PRO A 49 9.40 -18.95 8.94
CA PRO A 49 9.62 -19.52 7.61
C PRO A 49 8.42 -19.41 6.66
N ALA A 50 7.21 -19.35 7.21
CA ALA A 50 5.97 -19.11 6.47
C ALA A 50 5.75 -17.64 6.07
N GLY A 51 6.70 -16.74 6.38
CA GLY A 51 6.69 -15.32 6.02
C GLY A 51 6.09 -14.38 7.05
N VAL A 52 5.22 -14.84 7.95
CA VAL A 52 4.60 -14.00 8.99
C VAL A 52 4.39 -14.76 10.30
N ASP A 53 4.16 -14.03 11.38
CA ASP A 53 3.79 -14.60 12.68
C ASP A 53 2.54 -15.50 12.56
N PRO A 54 2.59 -16.78 12.99
CA PRO A 54 1.47 -17.71 12.89
C PRO A 54 0.19 -17.20 13.53
N ARG A 55 0.29 -16.41 14.62
CA ARG A 55 -0.88 -15.81 15.29
C ARG A 55 -1.70 -14.90 14.37
N VAL A 56 -1.11 -14.44 13.27
CA VAL A 56 -1.80 -13.66 12.24
C VAL A 56 -2.31 -14.55 11.11
N ALA A 57 -1.47 -15.42 10.55
CA ALA A 57 -1.85 -16.31 9.45
C ALA A 57 -3.00 -17.26 9.85
N ASP A 58 -3.03 -17.72 11.10
CA ASP A 58 -4.10 -18.58 11.65
C ASP A 58 -5.44 -17.86 11.74
N ARG A 59 -5.44 -16.53 11.83
CA ARG A 59 -6.65 -15.69 11.91
C ARG A 59 -7.16 -15.30 10.53
N VAL A 60 -6.26 -15.04 9.59
CA VAL A 60 -6.59 -14.66 8.21
C VAL A 60 -5.77 -15.51 7.24
N PRO A 61 -6.34 -16.60 6.69
CA PRO A 61 -5.70 -17.39 5.66
C PRO A 61 -5.31 -16.55 4.45
N GLY A 62 -4.11 -16.77 3.91
CA GLY A 62 -3.54 -16.01 2.78
C GLY A 62 -2.78 -14.75 3.18
N PHE A 63 -2.75 -14.40 4.47
CA PHE A 63 -1.84 -13.36 4.96
C PHE A 63 -0.44 -13.95 5.18
N ASP A 64 0.41 -13.90 4.15
CA ASP A 64 1.67 -14.66 4.06
C ASP A 64 2.95 -13.80 4.19
N ALA A 65 2.83 -12.51 4.47
CA ALA A 65 3.96 -11.59 4.61
C ALA A 65 3.70 -10.53 5.69
N PRO A 66 4.75 -9.97 6.33
CA PRO A 66 4.61 -9.14 7.53
C PRO A 66 4.32 -7.67 7.18
N PHE A 67 3.53 -7.43 6.14
CA PHE A 67 3.17 -6.10 5.69
C PHE A 67 1.85 -6.09 4.92
N PHE A 68 1.16 -4.96 4.91
CA PHE A 68 -0.10 -4.83 4.19
C PHE A 68 -0.44 -3.38 3.84
N GLN A 69 -1.34 -3.18 2.88
CA GLN A 69 -1.84 -1.84 2.54
C GLN A 69 -2.85 -1.36 3.59
N ALA A 70 -2.56 -0.21 4.20
CA ALA A 70 -3.45 0.44 5.16
C ALA A 70 -4.71 1.02 4.49
N GLY A 71 -5.78 1.15 5.29
CA GLY A 71 -7.00 1.86 4.88
C GLY A 71 -6.75 3.36 4.81
N LEU A 72 -6.98 3.95 3.63
CA LEU A 72 -6.69 5.34 3.31
C LEU A 72 -7.92 5.98 2.65
N ALA A 73 -8.68 6.76 3.43
CA ALA A 73 -9.84 7.47 2.91
C ALA A 73 -9.46 8.36 1.71
N GLY A 74 -10.18 8.18 0.61
CA GLY A 74 -9.95 8.81 -0.68
C GLY A 74 -8.79 8.23 -1.48
N TYR A 75 -8.22 7.08 -1.12
CA TYR A 75 -7.12 6.44 -1.86
C TYR A 75 -7.28 4.92 -2.01
N SER A 76 -7.56 4.19 -0.93
CA SER A 76 -7.56 2.71 -0.94
C SER A 76 -8.87 2.13 -1.49
N ASP A 77 -9.32 2.62 -2.65
CA ASP A 77 -10.38 2.02 -3.46
C ASP A 77 -9.93 0.68 -4.05
N ALA A 78 -10.84 -0.06 -4.70
CA ALA A 78 -10.51 -1.35 -5.28
C ALA A 78 -9.41 -1.26 -6.34
N ALA A 79 -9.31 -0.17 -7.09
CA ALA A 79 -8.27 0.00 -8.10
C ALA A 79 -6.88 0.03 -7.45
N MET A 80 -6.69 0.84 -6.40
CA MET A 80 -5.41 0.89 -5.69
C MET A 80 -5.08 -0.45 -5.01
N ARG A 81 -6.06 -1.12 -4.39
CA ARG A 81 -5.84 -2.41 -3.71
C ARG A 81 -5.43 -3.51 -4.69
N ILE A 82 -6.08 -3.59 -5.85
CA ILE A 82 -5.70 -4.55 -6.91
C ILE A 82 -4.29 -4.28 -7.41
N ILE A 83 -3.92 -3.01 -7.62
CA ILE A 83 -2.54 -2.66 -7.99
C ILE A 83 -1.57 -3.14 -6.89
N ALA A 84 -1.87 -2.91 -5.61
CA ALA A 84 -1.04 -3.42 -4.52
C ALA A 84 -0.94 -4.96 -4.50
N ARG A 85 -2.05 -5.68 -4.72
CA ARG A 85 -2.10 -7.15 -4.84
C ARG A 85 -1.18 -7.67 -5.93
N ARG A 86 -1.30 -7.12 -7.14
CA ARG A 86 -0.48 -7.48 -8.31
C ARG A 86 1.02 -7.23 -8.07
N HIS A 87 1.34 -6.33 -7.14
CA HIS A 87 2.70 -6.08 -6.67
C HIS A 87 3.05 -6.80 -5.35
N GLY A 88 2.30 -7.82 -4.93
CA GLY A 88 2.67 -8.71 -3.83
C GLY A 88 2.12 -8.32 -2.46
N CYS A 89 1.14 -7.42 -2.37
CA CYS A 89 0.49 -7.10 -1.10
C CYS A 89 -0.39 -8.29 -0.63
N PRO A 90 -0.14 -8.90 0.55
CA PRO A 90 -0.85 -10.10 0.99
C PRO A 90 -2.25 -9.80 1.57
N PHE A 91 -2.49 -8.57 2.01
CA PHE A 91 -3.75 -8.14 2.61
C PHE A 91 -3.92 -6.65 2.37
N CYS A 92 -5.16 -6.24 2.26
CA CYS A 92 -5.51 -4.85 2.12
C CYS A 92 -6.61 -4.51 3.12
N VAL A 93 -6.72 -3.22 3.41
CA VAL A 93 -7.83 -2.67 4.19
C VAL A 93 -8.55 -1.66 3.30
N THR A 94 -9.88 -1.69 3.31
CA THR A 94 -10.70 -0.71 2.56
C THR A 94 -10.45 0.71 3.05
N GLU A 95 -10.98 1.69 2.32
CA GLU A 95 -11.21 3.01 2.93
C GLU A 95 -12.02 2.89 4.23
N SER A 96 -11.84 3.83 5.14
CA SER A 96 -12.66 3.89 6.36
C SER A 96 -14.08 4.31 5.99
N LEU A 97 -15.01 3.38 6.13
CA LEU A 97 -16.42 3.56 5.82
C LEU A 97 -17.16 4.08 7.05
N LEU A 98 -17.97 5.12 6.87
CA LEU A 98 -18.81 5.59 7.98
C LEU A 98 -19.97 4.61 8.17
N ASP A 99 -20.19 4.19 9.42
CA ASP A 99 -21.36 3.44 9.89
C ASP A 99 -22.67 3.90 9.24
N ARG A 100 -22.99 5.19 9.34
CA ARG A 100 -24.22 5.77 8.77
C ARG A 100 -24.27 5.68 7.26
N THR A 101 -23.12 5.85 6.60
CA THR A 101 -23.03 5.72 5.13
C THR A 101 -23.23 4.28 4.70
N LEU A 102 -22.71 3.32 5.47
CA LEU A 102 -22.95 1.90 5.26
C LEU A 102 -24.43 1.56 5.44
N LEU A 103 -25.06 2.04 6.51
CA LEU A 103 -26.45 1.73 6.85
C LEU A 103 -27.45 2.38 5.88
N ALA A 104 -27.29 3.67 5.57
CA ALA A 104 -28.18 4.41 4.68
C ALA A 104 -28.18 3.91 3.23
N GLY A 105 -27.16 3.14 2.82
CA GLY A 105 -27.03 2.69 1.44
C GLY A 105 -26.73 3.83 0.46
N GLY A 106 -27.00 3.61 -0.83
CA GLY A 106 -26.84 4.64 -1.87
C GLY A 106 -25.37 4.94 -2.25
N ARG A 107 -25.10 6.18 -2.69
CA ARG A 107 -23.81 6.57 -3.32
C ARG A 107 -22.57 6.31 -2.47
N GLY A 108 -22.66 6.39 -1.14
CA GLY A 108 -21.53 6.11 -0.26
C GLY A 108 -21.28 4.61 -0.04
N PHE A 109 -22.32 3.78 -0.20
CA PHE A 109 -22.21 2.32 -0.25
C PHE A 109 -21.62 1.85 -1.59
N ALA A 110 -21.99 2.52 -2.70
CA ALA A 110 -21.36 2.30 -4.01
C ALA A 110 -19.89 2.74 -4.02
N LYS A 111 -19.54 3.84 -3.34
CA LYS A 111 -18.14 4.33 -3.19
C LYS A 111 -17.28 3.45 -2.29
N ALA A 112 -17.89 2.64 -1.44
CA ALA A 112 -17.21 1.66 -0.61
C ALA A 112 -16.81 0.39 -1.38
N ASP A 113 -17.13 0.32 -2.68
CA ASP A 113 -17.04 -0.87 -3.53
C ASP A 113 -17.82 -2.08 -2.95
N LEU A 114 -18.91 -1.79 -2.22
CA LEU A 114 -19.73 -2.78 -1.51
C LEU A 114 -21.01 -3.20 -2.26
N GLY A 115 -21.17 -2.75 -3.51
CA GLY A 115 -22.20 -3.28 -4.40
C GLY A 115 -22.01 -4.78 -4.63
N GLU A 116 -23.04 -5.50 -5.07
CA GLU A 116 -22.89 -6.92 -5.44
C GLU A 116 -21.94 -7.04 -6.65
N LEU A 117 -20.65 -7.20 -6.37
CA LEU A 117 -19.58 -7.41 -7.33
C LEU A 117 -19.38 -8.91 -7.57
N HIS A 118 -20.33 -9.50 -8.29
CA HIS A 118 -20.10 -10.76 -8.99
C HIS A 118 -19.89 -10.46 -10.47
N ASP A 119 -18.95 -11.17 -11.09
CA ASP A 119 -18.60 -11.12 -12.52
C ASP A 119 -17.75 -9.90 -12.98
N ASN A 120 -16.45 -9.94 -12.65
CA ASN A 120 -15.38 -9.07 -13.17
C ASN A 120 -15.56 -7.57 -12.94
N VAL A 121 -15.60 -7.22 -11.66
CA VAL A 121 -15.60 -5.84 -11.16
C VAL A 121 -14.46 -5.67 -10.15
N PRO A 122 -13.73 -4.53 -10.12
CA PRO A 122 -12.67 -4.29 -9.15
C PRO A 122 -13.13 -4.53 -7.70
N GLY A 123 -12.54 -5.51 -7.01
CA GLY A 123 -12.92 -5.93 -5.64
C GLY A 123 -13.37 -7.39 -5.49
N GLY A 124 -13.38 -8.18 -6.58
CA GLY A 124 -13.69 -9.62 -6.57
C GLY A 124 -12.67 -10.50 -5.85
N ASP A 125 -12.57 -11.79 -6.22
CA ASP A 125 -11.67 -12.75 -5.54
C ASP A 125 -10.19 -12.32 -5.53
N GLU A 126 -9.75 -11.57 -6.54
CA GLU A 126 -8.39 -11.02 -6.61
C GLU A 126 -8.08 -10.03 -5.47
N ASP A 127 -9.08 -9.34 -4.92
CA ASP A 127 -8.88 -8.37 -3.84
C ASP A 127 -8.89 -9.01 -2.44
N ARG A 128 -8.85 -10.36 -2.35
CA ARG A 128 -8.88 -11.09 -1.08
C ARG A 128 -7.49 -11.63 -0.68
N PRO A 129 -7.19 -11.78 0.64
CA PRO A 129 -8.04 -11.47 1.81
C PRO A 129 -8.13 -9.98 2.16
N LEU A 130 -9.34 -9.44 2.34
CA LEU A 130 -9.62 -8.00 2.55
C LEU A 130 -10.20 -7.74 3.94
N ALA A 131 -9.72 -6.70 4.63
CA ALA A 131 -10.38 -6.15 5.81
C ALA A 131 -11.34 -5.02 5.43
N GLY A 132 -12.56 -5.13 5.94
CA GLY A 132 -13.55 -4.07 5.86
C GLY A 132 -13.41 -3.10 7.03
N GLN A 133 -12.98 -1.87 6.79
CA GLN A 133 -12.75 -0.88 7.85
C GLN A 133 -13.96 0.02 8.07
N ILE A 134 -14.46 0.05 9.31
CA ILE A 134 -15.58 0.89 9.74
C ILE A 134 -15.17 1.96 10.74
N MET A 135 -15.90 3.07 10.75
CA MET A 135 -15.73 4.16 11.70
C MET A 135 -17.08 4.79 12.03
N GLY A 136 -17.28 5.14 13.28
CA GLY A 136 -18.56 5.62 13.76
C GLY A 136 -18.51 6.19 15.14
N SER A 137 -19.68 6.62 15.62
CA SER A 137 -19.84 7.28 16.93
C SER A 137 -20.88 6.61 17.84
N ASP A 138 -21.68 5.68 17.32
CA ASP A 138 -22.76 5.04 18.06
C ASP A 138 -22.56 3.51 18.08
N PRO A 139 -22.61 2.85 19.26
CA PRO A 139 -22.37 1.41 19.35
C PRO A 139 -23.34 0.57 18.52
N ARG A 140 -24.61 0.95 18.44
CA ARG A 140 -25.63 0.21 17.69
C ARG A 140 -25.43 0.40 16.19
N GLU A 141 -25.17 1.63 15.74
CA GLU A 141 -24.86 1.91 14.34
C GLU A 141 -23.59 1.16 13.89
N MET A 142 -22.54 1.14 14.73
CA MET A 142 -21.29 0.43 14.45
C MET A 142 -21.47 -1.09 14.39
N ALA A 143 -22.20 -1.68 15.34
CA ALA A 143 -22.55 -3.09 15.32
C ALA A 143 -23.35 -3.48 14.07
N ALA A 144 -24.36 -2.68 13.71
CA ALA A 144 -25.17 -2.91 12.52
C ALA A 144 -24.34 -2.80 11.23
N ALA A 145 -23.42 -1.83 11.16
CA ALA A 145 -22.51 -1.67 10.04
C ALA A 145 -21.53 -2.85 9.91
N ALA A 146 -20.97 -3.31 11.03
CA ALA A 146 -20.08 -4.46 11.09
C ALA A 146 -20.78 -5.74 10.63
N LEU A 147 -22.00 -5.99 11.13
CA LEU A 147 -22.81 -7.14 10.73
C LEU A 147 -23.18 -7.08 9.25
N LYS A 148 -23.58 -5.90 8.77
CA LYS A 148 -23.87 -5.69 7.34
C LYS A 148 -22.65 -6.03 6.47
N MET A 149 -21.44 -5.69 6.91
CA MET A 149 -20.22 -6.05 6.19
C MET A 149 -19.93 -7.54 6.26
N ALA A 150 -20.05 -8.15 7.43
CA ALA A 150 -19.84 -9.59 7.64
C ALA A 150 -20.81 -10.47 6.83
N GLU A 151 -22.05 -10.04 6.67
CA GLU A 151 -23.12 -10.78 5.97
C GLU A 151 -23.15 -10.55 4.45
N GLN A 152 -22.27 -9.71 3.89
CA GLN A 152 -22.24 -9.49 2.45
C GLN A 152 -22.00 -10.81 1.69
N GLY A 153 -22.90 -11.12 0.75
CA GLY A 153 -22.92 -12.38 0.00
C GLY A 153 -23.87 -13.44 0.55
N ALA A 154 -24.37 -13.29 1.79
CA ALA A 154 -25.46 -14.10 2.32
C ALA A 154 -26.80 -13.37 2.08
N ARG A 155 -27.70 -13.98 1.29
CA ARG A 155 -29.07 -13.50 1.15
C ARG A 155 -29.87 -13.79 2.42
N SER A 156 -29.67 -12.99 3.46
CA SER A 156 -30.66 -12.86 4.52
C SER A 156 -30.86 -11.39 4.84
N GLU A 157 -31.77 -10.75 4.11
CA GLU A 157 -32.40 -9.52 4.60
C GLU A 157 -33.06 -9.83 5.95
N LYS A 158 -32.49 -9.41 7.09
CA LYS A 158 -33.21 -9.19 8.37
C LYS A 158 -32.34 -8.69 9.55
N PRO A 159 -31.13 -9.22 9.85
CA PRO A 159 -30.46 -8.94 11.14
C PRO A 159 -29.96 -7.50 11.31
N TYR A 160 -29.17 -6.96 10.37
CA TYR A 160 -28.64 -5.59 10.49
C TYR A 160 -29.74 -4.52 10.44
N ARG A 161 -30.85 -4.76 9.71
CA ARG A 161 -32.01 -3.85 9.65
C ARG A 161 -32.76 -3.80 10.97
N ALA A 162 -32.92 -4.94 11.65
CA ALA A 162 -33.51 -4.97 12.98
C ALA A 162 -32.65 -4.18 13.99
N LEU A 163 -31.32 -4.30 13.90
CA LEU A 163 -30.39 -3.57 14.77
C LEU A 163 -30.35 -2.06 14.49
N ALA A 164 -30.45 -1.66 13.21
CA ALA A 164 -30.37 -0.26 12.77
C ALA A 164 -31.71 0.51 12.90
N TYR A 165 -32.86 -0.16 12.85
CA TYR A 165 -34.17 0.48 12.67
C TYR A 165 -35.26 0.06 13.67
N ALA A 166 -34.91 -0.47 14.85
CA ALA A 166 -35.88 -0.80 15.91
C ALA A 166 -36.60 0.42 16.55
N VAL A 167 -36.60 1.58 15.90
CA VAL A 167 -37.41 2.77 16.28
C VAL A 167 -38.60 2.86 15.31
N PRO A 168 -39.86 2.89 15.80
CA PRO A 168 -41.03 2.97 14.91
C PRO A 168 -41.02 4.28 14.10
N GLY A 169 -41.14 4.19 12.77
CA GLY A 169 -41.63 5.31 11.95
C GLY A 169 -40.69 5.97 10.93
N GLN A 170 -39.52 5.43 10.59
CA GLN A 170 -38.73 5.96 9.46
C GLN A 170 -38.29 4.87 8.48
N HIS A 171 -38.92 4.86 7.32
CA HIS A 171 -38.57 4.01 6.19
C HIS A 171 -38.08 4.89 5.03
N PRO A 172 -36.83 4.77 4.58
CA PRO A 172 -36.45 5.21 3.24
C PRO A 172 -36.63 4.06 2.26
N SER A 173 -37.16 4.38 1.08
CA SER A 173 -37.42 3.47 -0.02
C SER A 173 -36.15 2.80 -0.56
N THR A 174 -36.22 1.50 -0.84
CA THR A 174 -35.22 0.76 -1.59
C THR A 174 -35.59 0.77 -3.08
N HIS A 175 -34.72 1.33 -3.92
CA HIS A 175 -34.77 1.01 -5.35
C HIS A 175 -34.11 -0.36 -5.56
N ALA A 176 -34.83 -1.29 -6.18
CA ALA A 176 -34.31 -2.54 -6.69
C ALA A 176 -33.26 -2.26 -7.77
N SER A 177 -32.03 -2.78 -7.61
CA SER A 177 -31.03 -2.76 -8.68
C SER A 177 -31.13 -4.04 -9.50
N ALA A 178 -31.49 -3.88 -10.78
CA ALA A 178 -31.33 -4.91 -11.79
C ALA A 178 -29.85 -5.30 -11.94
N ARG A 179 -29.58 -6.60 -12.08
CA ARG A 179 -28.26 -7.17 -12.33
C ARG A 179 -27.64 -6.53 -13.58
N ARG A 180 -26.49 -5.88 -13.45
CA ARG A 180 -25.64 -5.48 -14.56
C ARG A 180 -24.19 -5.76 -14.21
N HIS A 181 -23.59 -6.71 -14.94
CA HIS A 181 -22.15 -6.95 -14.96
C HIS A 181 -21.43 -5.64 -15.37
N LEU A 182 -20.39 -5.22 -14.64
CA LEU A 182 -19.63 -4.02 -14.98
C LEU A 182 -18.66 -4.36 -16.12
N ARG A 183 -18.69 -3.57 -17.19
CA ARG A 183 -17.90 -3.75 -18.41
C ARG A 183 -17.10 -2.47 -18.68
N LEU A 184 -15.95 -2.58 -19.35
CA LEU A 184 -15.24 -1.42 -19.89
C LEU A 184 -16.16 -0.61 -20.83
N PRO A 185 -15.90 0.69 -21.06
CA PRO A 185 -16.47 1.39 -22.21
C PRO A 185 -16.14 0.58 -23.49
N GLY A 186 -17.16 -0.02 -24.13
CA GLY A 186 -16.98 -0.94 -25.27
C GLY A 186 -17.31 -2.42 -24.99
N GLY A 187 -17.61 -2.80 -23.75
CA GLY A 187 -18.18 -4.12 -23.42
C GLY A 187 -17.18 -5.23 -23.07
N GLU A 188 -15.87 -4.95 -23.18
CA GLU A 188 -14.79 -5.88 -22.87
C GLU A 188 -14.67 -6.16 -21.35
N GLN A 189 -14.32 -7.41 -21.02
CA GLN A 189 -14.21 -7.96 -19.68
C GLN A 189 -12.74 -8.21 -19.32
N LEU A 190 -12.33 -7.87 -18.09
CA LEU A 190 -10.92 -7.99 -17.67
C LEU A 190 -10.51 -9.44 -17.44
N PRO A 191 -9.28 -9.84 -17.83
CA PRO A 191 -8.78 -11.18 -17.53
C PRO A 191 -8.51 -11.35 -16.02
N PRO A 192 -8.78 -12.54 -15.45
CA PRO A 192 -8.41 -12.86 -14.07
C PRO A 192 -6.89 -12.87 -13.89
N PHE A 193 -6.40 -12.37 -12.76
CA PHE A 193 -4.99 -12.44 -12.39
C PHE A 193 -4.61 -13.85 -11.94
N ASP A 194 -3.53 -14.39 -12.50
CA ASP A 194 -2.91 -15.63 -12.04
C ASP A 194 -1.71 -15.30 -11.11
N PRO A 195 -1.82 -15.50 -9.79
CA PRO A 195 -0.73 -15.23 -8.86
C PRO A 195 0.52 -16.10 -9.10
N ALA A 196 0.41 -17.24 -9.79
CA ALA A 196 1.55 -18.09 -10.13
C ALA A 196 2.38 -17.53 -11.30
N ALA A 197 1.74 -16.81 -12.23
CA ALA A 197 2.40 -16.30 -13.44
C ALA A 197 3.39 -15.14 -13.16
N SER A 198 3.13 -14.33 -12.12
CA SER A 198 4.04 -13.25 -11.70
C SER A 198 5.21 -13.72 -10.83
N LEU A 199 5.30 -15.01 -10.49
CA LEU A 199 6.39 -15.62 -9.74
C LEU A 199 7.46 -16.27 -10.65
N HIS A 200 7.33 -16.16 -11.98
CA HIS A 200 8.30 -16.72 -12.92
C HIS A 200 9.58 -15.87 -13.06
N ALA A 201 10.40 -15.89 -12.01
CA ALA A 201 11.79 -16.34 -12.15
C ALA A 201 11.92 -17.59 -11.24
N PRO A 202 12.32 -18.76 -11.78
CA PRO A 202 11.96 -20.06 -11.21
C PRO A 202 12.71 -20.41 -9.91
N ASN A 203 11.98 -20.95 -8.93
CA ASN A 203 12.54 -21.89 -7.95
C ASN A 203 11.60 -23.10 -7.80
N PRO A 204 12.02 -24.32 -8.17
CA PRO A 204 11.16 -25.48 -8.25
C PRO A 204 11.20 -26.32 -6.97
N SER A 205 10.43 -25.97 -5.94
CA SER A 205 10.09 -26.92 -4.87
C SER A 205 9.08 -26.35 -3.88
N ALA A 206 7.79 -26.53 -4.16
CA ALA A 206 6.74 -26.70 -3.16
C ALA A 206 5.46 -27.22 -3.85
N ARG A 207 5.48 -28.48 -4.29
CA ARG A 207 4.22 -29.21 -4.50
C ARG A 207 3.67 -29.51 -3.12
N HIS A 208 2.47 -29.04 -2.78
CA HIS A 208 1.40 -29.88 -2.20
C HIS A 208 0.07 -29.11 -2.05
N LEU A 209 -0.98 -29.79 -2.54
CA LEU A 209 -2.39 -29.74 -2.15
C LEU A 209 -3.19 -28.47 -2.48
N ALA A 210 -3.66 -28.43 -3.72
CA ALA A 210 -4.90 -27.75 -4.08
C ALA A 210 -6.10 -28.55 -3.54
N THR A 211 -6.68 -28.10 -2.43
CA THR A 211 -8.07 -28.42 -2.07
C THR A 211 -8.96 -27.28 -2.55
N ALA A 212 -10.04 -27.62 -3.27
CA ALA A 212 -11.01 -26.69 -3.86
C ALA A 212 -11.51 -25.65 -2.82
N PRO A 213 -11.80 -24.39 -3.21
CA PRO A 213 -12.22 -23.38 -2.27
C PRO A 213 -13.60 -23.71 -1.69
N PRO A 214 -13.82 -23.54 -0.37
CA PRO A 214 -15.12 -23.74 0.23
C PRO A 214 -16.12 -22.70 -0.32
N ARG A 215 -17.31 -23.19 -0.67
CA ARG A 215 -18.47 -22.37 -1.03
C ARG A 215 -18.96 -21.61 0.21
N HIS A 216 -19.21 -20.31 0.05
CA HIS A 216 -19.47 -19.27 1.07
C HIS A 216 -18.23 -18.72 1.79
N LEU A 217 -17.35 -18.04 1.05
CA LEU A 217 -16.43 -17.07 1.65
C LEU A 217 -17.25 -15.88 2.16
N SER A 218 -17.08 -15.52 3.44
CA SER A 218 -17.47 -14.21 3.94
C SER A 218 -16.89 -13.13 3.00
N SER A 219 -17.66 -12.07 2.72
CA SER A 219 -17.22 -10.95 1.88
C SER A 219 -15.82 -10.44 2.25
N PHE A 220 -15.59 -10.25 3.55
CA PHE A 220 -14.36 -9.79 4.17
C PHE A 220 -13.71 -10.87 5.02
N ALA A 221 -12.38 -10.90 4.99
CA ALA A 221 -11.57 -11.79 5.81
C ALA A 221 -11.42 -11.27 7.25
N ALA A 222 -11.67 -9.97 7.48
CA ALA A 222 -11.68 -9.36 8.81
C ALA A 222 -12.56 -8.09 8.82
N ILE A 223 -13.05 -7.71 10.01
CA ILE A 223 -13.69 -6.42 10.25
C ILE A 223 -12.76 -5.54 11.08
N ASP A 224 -12.38 -4.37 10.56
CA ASP A 224 -11.45 -3.45 11.23
C ASP A 224 -12.19 -2.22 11.79
N VAL A 225 -11.97 -1.89 13.06
CA VAL A 225 -12.53 -0.70 13.71
C VAL A 225 -11.49 0.41 13.71
N ASN A 226 -11.77 1.52 13.02
CA ASN A 226 -10.89 2.67 12.96
C ASN A 226 -11.12 3.62 14.14
N LEU A 227 -10.16 3.60 15.08
CA LEU A 227 -10.01 4.53 16.19
C LEU A 227 -8.73 5.38 16.05
N ALA A 228 -8.31 5.67 14.80
CA ALA A 228 -7.03 6.33 14.50
C ALA A 228 -7.15 7.61 13.66
N CYS A 229 -8.25 7.81 12.94
CA CYS A 229 -8.41 8.93 12.02
C CYS A 229 -8.35 10.28 12.75
N PRO A 230 -7.42 11.20 12.41
CA PRO A 230 -7.26 12.45 13.13
C PRO A 230 -8.14 13.59 12.61
N VAL A 231 -8.94 13.34 11.57
CA VAL A 231 -9.77 14.37 10.94
C VAL A 231 -10.96 14.68 11.83
N LYS A 232 -11.07 15.93 12.29
CA LYS A 232 -12.29 16.46 12.91
C LYS A 232 -13.40 16.44 11.85
N LYS A 233 -14.48 15.70 12.08
CA LYS A 233 -15.70 15.85 11.29
C LYS A 233 -16.57 16.93 11.94
N ILE A 234 -17.38 17.59 11.12
CA ILE A 234 -18.20 18.77 11.49
C ILE A 234 -19.24 18.46 12.60
N ASP A 235 -19.37 17.21 13.02
CA ASP A 235 -20.36 16.74 13.99
C ASP A 235 -19.74 16.62 15.41
N ARG A 236 -20.48 16.98 16.46
CA ARG A 236 -20.02 17.05 17.87
C ARG A 236 -19.70 15.70 18.53
N LYS A 237 -19.71 14.60 17.78
CA LYS A 237 -19.52 13.24 18.30
C LYS A 237 -18.11 12.74 18.04
N ALA A 238 -17.51 12.08 19.04
CA ALA A 238 -16.22 11.42 18.89
C ALA A 238 -16.26 10.35 17.80
N ARG A 239 -15.26 10.37 16.91
CA ARG A 239 -15.04 9.38 15.83
C ARG A 239 -13.56 9.23 15.55
N GLY A 240 -13.16 8.07 15.04
CA GLY A 240 -11.77 7.81 14.69
C GLY A 240 -10.86 8.00 15.90
N GLY A 241 -9.77 8.74 15.72
CA GLY A 241 -8.80 9.02 16.78
C GLY A 241 -9.36 9.81 17.97
N HIS A 242 -10.46 10.53 17.81
CA HIS A 242 -11.01 11.34 18.92
C HIS A 242 -11.57 10.47 20.06
N TRP A 243 -11.85 9.20 19.78
CA TRP A 243 -12.20 8.21 20.80
C TRP A 243 -11.09 7.95 21.82
N LEU A 244 -9.84 8.30 21.53
CA LEU A 244 -8.73 8.20 22.48
C LEU A 244 -8.87 9.17 23.68
N ARG A 245 -9.81 10.13 23.64
CA ARG A 245 -10.19 10.99 24.79
C ARG A 245 -11.39 10.47 25.58
N GLU A 246 -12.12 9.52 25.02
CA GLU A 246 -13.37 9.00 25.57
C GLU A 246 -13.31 7.47 25.58
N PRO A 247 -12.38 6.87 26.35
CA PRO A 247 -12.07 5.45 26.26
C PRO A 247 -13.28 4.55 26.57
N GLU A 248 -14.16 4.93 27.49
CA GLU A 248 -15.37 4.17 27.82
C GLU A 248 -16.30 4.05 26.60
N GLY A 249 -16.48 5.15 25.87
CA GLY A 249 -17.29 5.16 24.65
C GLY A 249 -16.68 4.30 23.55
N ALA A 250 -15.36 4.36 23.36
CA ALA A 250 -14.70 3.49 22.39
C ALA A 250 -14.72 2.01 22.78
N ILE A 251 -14.62 1.68 24.08
CA ILE A 251 -14.80 0.32 24.59
C ILE A 251 -16.21 -0.18 24.23
N ALA A 252 -17.24 0.65 24.44
CA ALA A 252 -18.61 0.29 24.06
C ALA A 252 -18.77 0.06 22.54
N ILE A 253 -18.08 0.86 21.70
CA ILE A 253 -18.03 0.60 20.24
C ILE A 253 -17.39 -0.76 19.95
N LEU A 254 -16.22 -1.04 20.53
CA LEU A 254 -15.47 -2.27 20.27
C LEU A 254 -16.25 -3.50 20.72
N GLU A 255 -16.90 -3.42 21.88
CA GLU A 255 -17.75 -4.47 22.43
C GLU A 255 -18.94 -4.76 21.51
N ALA A 256 -19.68 -3.72 21.12
CA ALA A 256 -20.86 -3.87 20.26
C ALA A 256 -20.49 -4.47 18.90
N VAL A 257 -19.38 -4.05 18.29
CA VAL A 257 -18.88 -4.65 17.04
C VAL A 257 -18.52 -6.11 17.22
N ARG A 258 -17.80 -6.46 18.29
CA ARG A 258 -17.35 -7.83 18.51
C ARG A 258 -18.51 -8.78 18.83
N GLN A 259 -19.51 -8.33 19.56
CA GLN A 259 -20.73 -9.10 19.84
C GLN A 259 -21.57 -9.33 18.58
N ALA A 260 -21.58 -8.38 17.65
CA ALA A 260 -22.37 -8.49 16.42
C ALA A 260 -21.69 -9.35 15.36
N VAL A 261 -20.37 -9.26 15.18
CA VAL A 261 -19.66 -9.99 14.12
C VAL A 261 -19.55 -11.48 14.47
N PRO A 262 -19.83 -12.42 13.53
CA PRO A 262 -19.66 -13.86 13.75
C PRO A 262 -18.26 -14.22 14.28
N ALA A 263 -18.19 -15.15 15.23
CA ALA A 263 -16.96 -15.49 15.94
C ALA A 263 -15.81 -15.96 15.02
N HIS A 264 -16.13 -16.58 13.88
CA HIS A 264 -15.15 -17.05 12.90
C HIS A 264 -14.54 -15.92 12.06
N ILE A 265 -15.14 -14.72 12.06
CA ILE A 265 -14.59 -13.54 11.37
C ILE A 265 -13.79 -12.73 12.40
N PRO A 266 -12.46 -12.60 12.23
CA PRO A 266 -11.64 -11.82 13.14
C PRO A 266 -12.02 -10.34 13.09
N CYS A 267 -12.03 -9.71 14.27
CA CYS A 267 -12.11 -8.26 14.38
C CYS A 267 -10.73 -7.71 14.71
N THR A 268 -10.38 -6.57 14.11
CA THR A 268 -9.10 -5.87 14.30
C THR A 268 -9.38 -4.42 14.65
N VAL A 269 -8.43 -3.75 15.29
CA VAL A 269 -8.59 -2.33 15.66
C VAL A 269 -7.39 -1.53 15.19
N LYS A 270 -7.64 -0.34 14.63
CA LYS A 270 -6.59 0.59 14.25
C LYS A 270 -6.60 1.80 15.17
N LEU A 271 -5.48 2.04 15.84
CA LEU A 271 -5.29 3.10 16.83
C LEU A 271 -4.15 4.05 16.43
N ARG A 272 -4.10 5.21 17.09
CA ARG A 272 -2.89 6.02 17.24
C ARG A 272 -2.32 5.78 18.64
N ARG A 273 -1.05 6.13 18.86
CA ARG A 273 -0.39 5.90 20.17
C ARG A 273 -1.06 6.61 21.36
N ALA A 274 -1.80 7.69 21.11
CA ALA A 274 -2.58 8.47 22.06
C ALA A 274 -3.33 9.59 21.31
N TYR A 275 -4.23 10.32 21.97
CA TYR A 275 -4.81 11.54 21.41
C TYR A 275 -3.77 12.67 21.32
N ASP A 276 -3.08 12.94 22.42
CA ASP A 276 -1.94 13.87 22.55
C ASP A 276 -0.81 13.22 23.38
N ASP A 277 0.17 14.00 23.87
CA ASP A 277 1.33 13.51 24.63
C ASP A 277 1.14 13.58 26.16
N THR A 278 -0.07 13.81 26.66
CA THR A 278 -0.35 13.83 28.12
C THR A 278 -0.35 12.42 28.72
N PRO A 279 -0.03 12.27 30.02
CA PRO A 279 -0.13 10.99 30.72
C PRO A 279 -1.54 10.38 30.69
N GLU A 280 -2.58 11.20 30.80
CA GLU A 280 -3.98 10.78 30.75
C GLU A 280 -4.35 10.14 29.40
N MET A 281 -3.85 10.69 28.29
CA MET A 281 -4.10 10.13 26.96
C MET A 281 -3.26 8.87 26.69
N ALA A 282 -2.10 8.73 27.33
CA ALA A 282 -1.35 7.48 27.33
C ALA A 282 -2.10 6.38 28.11
N GLU A 283 -2.66 6.69 29.28
CA GLU A 283 -3.51 5.76 30.03
C GLU A 283 -4.76 5.37 29.24
N SER A 284 -5.41 6.33 28.58
CA SER A 284 -6.57 6.08 27.71
C SER A 284 -6.22 5.10 26.57
N PHE A 285 -5.04 5.23 25.97
CA PHE A 285 -4.54 4.26 24.99
C PHE A 285 -4.40 2.86 25.60
N GLU A 286 -3.75 2.72 26.77
CA GLU A 286 -3.52 1.41 27.40
C GLU A 286 -4.85 0.71 27.74
N ARG A 287 -5.82 1.47 28.27
CA ARG A 287 -7.18 0.96 28.57
C ARG A 287 -7.88 0.44 27.31
N LEU A 288 -7.81 1.16 26.19
CA LEU A 288 -8.39 0.76 24.92
C LEU A 288 -7.68 -0.45 24.30
N PHE A 289 -6.35 -0.41 24.30
CA PHE A 289 -5.53 -1.51 23.81
C PHE A 289 -5.85 -2.79 24.57
N ASP A 290 -5.87 -2.76 25.90
CA ASP A 290 -6.20 -3.93 26.71
C ASP A 290 -7.63 -4.43 26.51
N ALA A 291 -8.61 -3.52 26.49
CA ALA A 291 -10.01 -3.88 26.25
C ALA A 291 -10.19 -4.61 24.92
N ALA A 292 -9.55 -4.15 23.84
CA ALA A 292 -9.65 -4.80 22.53
C ALA A 292 -9.21 -6.28 22.58
N TYR A 293 -8.05 -6.59 23.20
CA TYR A 293 -7.60 -7.98 23.29
C TYR A 293 -8.45 -8.82 24.25
N ARG A 294 -8.94 -8.26 25.37
CA ARG A 294 -9.87 -8.98 26.27
C ARG A 294 -11.18 -9.34 25.56
N MET A 295 -11.63 -8.54 24.61
CA MET A 295 -12.80 -8.82 23.77
C MET A 295 -12.51 -9.84 22.65
N GLY A 296 -11.25 -10.24 22.45
CA GLY A 296 -10.86 -11.18 21.41
C GLY A 296 -10.62 -10.55 20.03
N TYR A 297 -10.28 -9.26 19.97
CA TYR A 297 -9.71 -8.69 18.75
C TYR A 297 -8.40 -9.39 18.41
N ALA A 298 -8.20 -9.71 17.13
CA ALA A 298 -7.09 -10.53 16.68
C ALA A 298 -5.76 -9.79 16.76
N TRP A 299 -5.76 -8.49 16.44
CA TRP A 299 -4.59 -7.61 16.57
C TRP A 299 -4.99 -6.13 16.60
N ALA A 300 -4.05 -5.31 17.06
CA ALA A 300 -4.10 -3.86 16.95
C ALA A 300 -3.08 -3.36 15.92
N THR A 301 -3.50 -2.49 15.01
CA THR A 301 -2.60 -1.68 14.17
C THR A 301 -2.40 -0.32 14.82
N VAL A 302 -1.18 -0.01 15.26
CA VAL A 302 -0.89 1.21 16.01
C VAL A 302 -0.04 2.16 15.18
N HIS A 303 -0.60 3.34 14.88
CA HIS A 303 0.13 4.42 14.26
C HIS A 303 0.90 5.22 15.30
N ALA A 304 2.22 5.28 15.19
CA ALA A 304 3.12 5.82 16.23
C ALA A 304 3.19 7.36 16.30
N ARG A 305 2.13 8.06 15.90
CA ARG A 305 1.92 9.50 16.14
C ARG A 305 0.63 9.70 16.91
N THR A 306 0.54 10.76 17.70
CA THR A 306 -0.71 11.13 18.37
C THR A 306 -1.74 11.64 17.37
N VAL A 307 -3.01 11.72 17.78
CA VAL A 307 -4.08 12.29 16.95
C VAL A 307 -3.79 13.75 16.61
N GLU A 308 -3.38 14.55 17.59
CA GLU A 308 -3.02 15.97 17.40
C GLU A 308 -1.81 16.16 16.50
N GLN A 309 -0.81 15.28 16.63
CA GLN A 309 0.39 15.30 15.81
C GLN A 309 0.06 15.10 14.31
N LYS A 310 -1.07 14.45 13.98
CA LYS A 310 -1.48 14.15 12.59
C LYS A 310 -0.32 13.50 11.78
N TYR A 311 0.31 14.27 10.90
CA TYR A 311 1.43 13.87 10.06
C TYR A 311 2.63 14.84 10.20
N VAL A 312 2.65 15.64 11.26
CA VAL A 312 3.73 16.57 11.58
C VAL A 312 4.83 15.82 12.34
N GLY A 313 6.08 16.01 11.93
CA GLY A 313 7.24 15.38 12.56
C GLY A 313 7.26 13.84 12.43
N PRO A 314 8.25 13.17 13.06
CA PRO A 314 8.46 11.73 12.91
C PRO A 314 7.47 10.89 13.73
N SER A 315 7.22 9.66 13.27
CA SER A 315 6.55 8.62 14.07
C SER A 315 7.48 8.12 15.18
N ARG A 316 6.96 7.96 16.40
CA ARG A 316 7.73 7.57 17.59
C ARG A 316 7.81 6.03 17.71
N TRP A 317 8.68 5.38 16.93
CA TRP A 317 8.78 3.90 16.93
C TRP A 317 9.22 3.32 18.29
N THR A 318 9.90 4.10 19.14
CA THR A 318 10.20 3.69 20.52
C THR A 318 8.95 3.31 21.31
N PHE A 319 7.82 4.00 21.07
CA PHE A 319 6.54 3.63 21.67
C PHE A 319 6.09 2.23 21.26
N LEU A 320 6.21 1.88 19.97
CA LEU A 320 5.84 0.55 19.47
C LEU A 320 6.73 -0.53 20.08
N ARG A 321 8.04 -0.27 20.16
CA ARG A 321 9.01 -1.18 20.81
C ARG A 321 8.62 -1.44 22.26
N ASP A 322 8.34 -0.38 23.01
CA ASP A 322 8.03 -0.49 24.43
C ASP A 322 6.65 -1.15 24.65
N LEU A 323 5.69 -0.90 23.75
CA LEU A 323 4.39 -1.57 23.74
C LEU A 323 4.52 -3.08 23.50
N VAL A 324 5.25 -3.50 22.47
CA VAL A 324 5.48 -4.92 22.15
C VAL A 324 6.24 -5.62 23.27
N ARG A 325 7.24 -4.95 23.88
CA ARG A 325 7.99 -5.51 25.02
C ARG A 325 7.10 -5.78 26.24
N ARG A 326 6.11 -4.92 26.50
CA ARG A 326 5.15 -5.10 27.60
C ARG A 326 4.10 -6.16 27.30
N HIS A 327 3.80 -6.39 26.02
CA HIS A 327 2.76 -7.32 25.57
C HIS A 327 3.24 -8.27 24.46
N PRO A 328 4.27 -9.11 24.72
CA PRO A 328 4.84 -10.00 23.71
C PRO A 328 3.83 -11.04 23.20
N GLU A 329 2.79 -11.34 23.99
CA GLU A 329 1.72 -12.29 23.66
C GLU A 329 0.70 -11.73 22.65
N ARG A 330 0.63 -10.40 22.47
CA ARG A 330 -0.36 -9.71 21.63
C ARG A 330 0.25 -9.29 20.28
N PRO A 331 -0.26 -9.78 19.13
CA PRO A 331 0.23 -9.33 17.82
C PRO A 331 -0.08 -7.86 17.57
N VAL A 332 0.95 -7.02 17.42
CA VAL A 332 0.80 -5.59 17.09
C VAL A 332 1.36 -5.33 15.70
N PHE A 333 0.60 -4.63 14.85
CA PHE A 333 1.10 -4.08 13.60
C PHE A 333 1.53 -2.63 13.78
N GLY A 334 2.76 -2.32 13.38
CA GLY A 334 3.29 -0.96 13.38
C GLY A 334 2.80 -0.16 12.18
N SER A 335 2.58 1.14 12.36
CA SER A 335 2.30 2.07 11.27
C SER A 335 2.93 3.43 11.51
N GLY A 336 3.38 4.08 10.44
CA GLY A 336 3.99 5.39 10.47
C GLY A 336 5.37 5.40 9.84
N ASP A 337 5.49 6.14 8.74
CA ASP A 337 6.75 6.45 8.04
C ASP A 337 7.51 5.23 7.49
N ALA A 338 6.78 4.22 7.00
CA ALA A 338 7.31 3.22 6.09
C ALA A 338 7.11 3.70 4.63
N TRP A 339 8.17 4.22 4.02
CA TRP A 339 8.20 4.76 2.65
C TRP A 339 8.85 3.82 1.63
N THR A 340 9.62 2.85 2.11
CA THR A 340 10.43 1.89 1.37
C THR A 340 10.30 0.50 1.98
N ALA A 341 10.61 -0.53 1.19
CA ALA A 341 10.66 -1.90 1.68
C ALA A 341 11.66 -2.07 2.84
N GLY A 342 12.74 -1.28 2.84
CA GLY A 342 13.71 -1.32 3.92
C GLY A 342 13.15 -0.85 5.27
N GLU A 343 12.32 0.19 5.27
CA GLU A 343 11.70 0.69 6.51
C GLU A 343 10.69 -0.31 7.11
N VAL A 344 10.11 -1.20 6.29
CA VAL A 344 9.27 -2.30 6.80
C VAL A 344 10.07 -3.20 7.73
N PHE A 345 11.22 -3.70 7.27
CA PHE A 345 12.04 -4.62 8.06
C PHE A 345 12.81 -3.91 9.18
N ARG A 346 13.21 -2.65 9.00
CA ARG A 346 13.75 -1.85 10.12
C ARG A 346 12.74 -1.67 11.23
N MET A 347 11.48 -1.38 10.90
CA MET A 347 10.43 -1.25 11.93
C MET A 347 10.25 -2.58 12.65
N ILE A 348 10.13 -3.70 11.93
CA ILE A 348 9.99 -5.04 12.53
C ILE A 348 11.15 -5.34 13.47
N ALA A 349 12.40 -5.16 13.02
CA ALA A 349 13.58 -5.45 13.83
C ALA A 349 13.70 -4.50 15.04
N TYR A 350 13.42 -3.21 14.87
CA TYR A 350 13.55 -2.22 15.94
C TYR A 350 12.47 -2.37 17.02
N THR A 351 11.22 -2.64 16.61
CA THR A 351 10.06 -2.62 17.53
C THR A 351 9.56 -4.00 17.92
N GLY A 352 9.89 -5.04 17.16
CA GLY A 352 9.35 -6.39 17.34
C GLY A 352 7.87 -6.54 16.92
N VAL A 353 7.32 -5.59 16.16
CA VAL A 353 5.93 -5.69 15.67
C VAL A 353 5.76 -6.93 14.79
N ALA A 354 4.56 -7.51 14.78
CA ALA A 354 4.22 -8.68 13.96
C ALA A 354 4.25 -8.35 12.45
N GLY A 355 4.16 -7.07 12.10
CA GLY A 355 4.32 -6.58 10.74
C GLY A 355 4.01 -5.09 10.63
N VAL A 356 3.97 -4.58 9.39
CA VAL A 356 3.83 -3.15 9.11
C VAL A 356 2.63 -2.83 8.21
N SER A 357 1.78 -1.93 8.69
CA SER A 357 0.70 -1.34 7.89
C SER A 357 1.22 -0.15 7.09
N VAL A 358 1.40 -0.34 5.79
CA VAL A 358 1.96 0.63 4.85
C VAL A 358 0.86 1.57 4.35
N ALA A 359 0.98 2.85 4.68
CA ALA A 359 0.02 3.89 4.34
C ALA A 359 0.51 4.74 3.16
N ARG A 360 0.97 5.97 3.41
CA ARG A 360 1.41 6.91 2.36
C ARG A 360 2.57 6.39 1.50
N GLY A 361 3.37 5.46 2.02
CA GLY A 361 4.50 4.85 1.32
C GLY A 361 4.12 4.02 0.10
N CYS A 362 2.87 3.55 -0.02
CA CYS A 362 2.40 2.81 -1.19
C CYS A 362 1.61 3.67 -2.20
N ILE A 363 1.34 4.95 -1.90
CA ILE A 363 0.64 5.84 -2.84
C ILE A 363 1.59 6.25 -3.96
N GLY A 364 1.34 5.74 -5.17
CA GLY A 364 2.22 5.93 -6.33
C GLY A 364 3.52 5.12 -6.27
N ASN A 365 3.60 4.17 -5.33
CA ASN A 365 4.74 3.27 -5.13
C ASN A 365 4.25 1.87 -4.73
N PRO A 366 3.48 1.17 -5.59
CA PRO A 366 3.01 -0.17 -5.25
C PRO A 366 4.14 -1.21 -5.20
N TRP A 367 5.28 -0.93 -5.83
CA TRP A 367 6.46 -1.80 -5.83
C TRP A 367 7.06 -2.02 -4.45
N ILE A 368 6.73 -1.18 -3.45
CA ILE A 368 7.16 -1.38 -2.06
C ILE A 368 6.87 -2.81 -1.56
N PHE A 369 5.74 -3.41 -1.98
CA PHE A 369 5.35 -4.75 -1.57
C PHE A 369 6.21 -5.83 -2.26
N ARG A 370 6.44 -5.72 -3.57
CA ARG A 370 7.31 -6.63 -4.32
C ARG A 370 8.75 -6.55 -3.81
N GLN A 371 9.22 -5.33 -3.60
CA GLN A 371 10.55 -5.06 -3.05
C GLN A 371 10.71 -5.63 -1.63
N ALA A 372 9.66 -5.60 -0.81
CA ALA A 372 9.68 -6.25 0.49
C ALA A 372 9.72 -7.78 0.37
N ARG A 373 9.02 -8.38 -0.61
CA ARG A 373 9.16 -9.80 -0.94
C ARG A 373 10.53 -10.15 -1.48
N ASP A 374 11.17 -9.26 -2.26
CA ASP A 374 12.55 -9.45 -2.72
C ASP A 374 13.51 -9.54 -1.54
N LEU A 375 13.37 -8.66 -0.53
CA LEU A 375 14.16 -8.73 0.70
C LEU A 375 13.93 -10.04 1.47
N MET A 376 12.67 -10.49 1.62
CA MET A 376 12.36 -11.79 2.26
C MET A 376 13.01 -12.96 1.53
N ALA A 377 13.14 -12.87 0.20
CA ALA A 377 13.76 -13.90 -0.62
C ALA A 377 15.29 -13.75 -0.76
N GLY A 378 15.93 -12.86 0.02
CA GLY A 378 17.36 -12.60 -0.06
C GLY A 378 17.82 -11.91 -1.36
N ARG A 379 16.89 -11.35 -2.14
CA ARG A 379 17.18 -10.63 -3.40
C ARG A 379 17.34 -9.13 -3.15
N GLN A 380 18.16 -8.50 -3.97
CA GLN A 380 18.31 -7.05 -3.96
C GLN A 380 17.10 -6.38 -4.65
N PRO A 381 16.35 -5.50 -3.95
CA PRO A 381 15.25 -4.79 -4.58
C PRO A 381 15.75 -3.79 -5.63
N ALA A 382 15.09 -3.77 -6.79
CA ALA A 382 15.35 -2.80 -7.85
C ALA A 382 14.29 -1.68 -7.89
N PRO A 383 14.67 -0.45 -8.25
CA PRO A 383 13.71 0.62 -8.54
C PRO A 383 12.91 0.28 -9.82
N PRO A 384 11.67 0.79 -9.96
CA PRO A 384 10.87 0.53 -11.15
C PRO A 384 11.44 1.24 -12.38
N THR A 385 11.50 0.55 -13.52
CA THR A 385 11.88 1.16 -14.80
C THR A 385 10.81 2.15 -15.28
N ILE A 386 11.14 3.03 -16.24
CA ILE A 386 10.17 3.95 -16.84
C ILE A 386 9.00 3.19 -17.50
N GLU A 387 9.30 2.06 -18.13
CA GLU A 387 8.31 1.16 -18.72
C GLU A 387 7.38 0.57 -17.66
N GLN A 388 7.93 0.05 -16.55
CA GLN A 388 7.11 -0.44 -15.43
C GLN A 388 6.26 0.67 -14.81
N GLN A 389 6.77 1.90 -14.75
CA GLN A 389 5.99 3.06 -14.29
C GLN A 389 4.83 3.37 -15.25
N ARG A 390 5.07 3.34 -16.57
CA ARG A 390 4.04 3.49 -17.61
C ARG A 390 2.92 2.47 -17.42
N ASP A 391 3.28 1.20 -17.31
CA ASP A 391 2.33 0.09 -17.22
C ASP A 391 1.41 0.25 -16.01
N VAL A 392 1.99 0.53 -14.84
CA VAL A 392 1.21 0.73 -13.62
C VAL A 392 0.31 1.98 -13.71
N LEU A 393 0.76 3.08 -14.32
CA LEU A 393 -0.07 4.27 -14.52
C LEU A 393 -1.28 3.98 -15.41
N LEU A 394 -1.05 3.32 -16.55
CA LEU A 394 -2.11 2.96 -17.50
C LEU A 394 -3.09 1.98 -16.86
N GLU A 395 -2.58 0.96 -16.18
CA GLU A 395 -3.40 -0.06 -15.55
C GLU A 395 -4.23 0.50 -14.38
N HIS A 396 -3.63 1.33 -13.52
CA HIS A 396 -4.34 1.96 -12.42
C HIS A 396 -5.43 2.90 -12.95
N PHE A 397 -5.17 3.67 -14.00
CA PHE A 397 -6.22 4.49 -14.63
C PHE A 397 -7.36 3.62 -15.17
N ARG A 398 -7.04 2.51 -15.85
CA ARG A 398 -8.03 1.58 -16.41
C ARG A 398 -8.93 0.98 -15.31
N LEU A 399 -8.33 0.55 -14.20
CA LEU A 399 -9.07 0.02 -13.04
C LEU A 399 -9.90 1.11 -12.37
N ALA A 400 -9.34 2.31 -12.16
CA ALA A 400 -10.05 3.43 -11.57
C ALA A 400 -11.24 3.88 -12.44
N LEU A 401 -11.10 3.84 -13.77
CA LEU A 401 -12.21 4.14 -14.68
C LEU A 401 -13.32 3.10 -14.58
N ALA A 402 -12.96 1.82 -14.43
CA ALA A 402 -13.94 0.75 -14.21
C ALA A 402 -14.72 0.97 -12.90
N VAL A 403 -14.02 1.27 -11.80
CA VAL A 403 -14.64 1.62 -10.49
C VAL A 403 -15.57 2.83 -10.64
N ASN A 404 -15.12 3.87 -11.33
CA ASN A 404 -15.84 5.13 -11.47
C ASN A 404 -16.87 5.13 -12.61
N SER A 405 -17.02 4.04 -13.38
CA SER A 405 -17.91 3.98 -14.54
C SER A 405 -19.38 4.35 -14.26
N PRO A 406 -19.96 4.11 -13.07
CA PRO A 406 -21.32 4.55 -12.76
C PRO A 406 -21.43 6.06 -12.47
N MET A 407 -20.31 6.78 -12.35
CA MET A 407 -20.30 8.21 -12.06
C MET A 407 -20.68 9.04 -13.29
N ARG A 408 -21.35 10.17 -13.07
CA ARG A 408 -21.59 11.16 -14.12
C ARG A 408 -20.25 11.70 -14.62
N ARG A 409 -20.04 11.68 -15.95
CA ARG A 409 -18.77 12.07 -16.60
C ARG A 409 -17.58 11.27 -16.03
N ALA A 410 -17.73 9.94 -15.96
CA ALA A 410 -16.78 9.01 -15.35
C ALA A 410 -15.32 9.21 -15.80
N GLU A 411 -15.06 9.43 -17.09
CA GLU A 411 -13.70 9.66 -17.61
C GLU A 411 -13.07 10.94 -17.04
N VAL A 412 -13.80 12.06 -17.05
CA VAL A 412 -13.34 13.33 -16.48
C VAL A 412 -13.15 13.22 -14.97
N ALA A 413 -14.07 12.55 -14.27
CA ALA A 413 -13.98 12.32 -12.84
C ALA A 413 -12.75 11.47 -12.49
N THR A 414 -12.52 10.39 -13.25
CA THR A 414 -11.38 9.49 -13.09
C THR A 414 -10.06 10.22 -13.35
N ALA A 415 -9.93 10.94 -14.47
CA ALA A 415 -8.73 11.69 -14.79
C ALA A 415 -8.33 12.69 -13.70
N ARG A 416 -9.31 13.43 -13.17
CA ARG A 416 -9.09 14.36 -12.06
C ARG A 416 -8.72 13.65 -10.76
N MET A 417 -9.33 12.49 -10.49
CA MET A 417 -9.02 11.70 -9.31
C MET A 417 -7.61 11.09 -9.38
N MET A 418 -7.20 10.63 -10.56
CA MET A 418 -5.91 9.97 -10.80
C MET A 418 -4.71 10.92 -10.64
N ARG A 419 -4.90 12.24 -10.69
CA ARG A 419 -3.84 13.23 -10.40
C ARG A 419 -3.11 12.94 -9.09
N LYS A 420 -3.85 12.61 -8.02
CA LYS A 420 -3.29 12.37 -6.68
C LYS A 420 -2.30 11.19 -6.67
N PHE A 421 -2.51 10.20 -7.54
CA PHE A 421 -1.61 9.07 -7.72
C PHE A 421 -0.47 9.42 -8.69
N GLY A 422 -0.80 9.99 -9.86
CA GLY A 422 0.20 10.34 -10.88
C GLY A 422 1.27 11.31 -10.37
N ILE A 423 0.90 12.30 -9.53
CA ILE A 423 1.85 13.23 -8.89
C ILE A 423 2.91 12.47 -8.07
N ARG A 424 2.55 11.34 -7.45
CA ARG A 424 3.46 10.58 -6.58
C ARG A 424 4.50 9.77 -7.36
N PHE A 425 4.24 9.44 -8.62
CA PHE A 425 5.22 8.81 -9.51
C PHE A 425 6.43 9.70 -9.78
N ALA A 426 6.31 11.01 -9.56
CA ALA A 426 7.44 11.92 -9.66
C ALA A 426 8.63 11.56 -8.76
N ALA A 427 8.42 10.77 -7.70
CA ALA A 427 9.50 10.26 -6.84
C ALA A 427 10.35 9.17 -7.51
N HIS A 428 9.84 8.54 -8.59
CA HIS A 428 10.49 7.44 -9.30
C HIS A 428 10.99 7.84 -10.70
N HIS A 429 10.68 9.06 -11.14
CA HIS A 429 10.95 9.52 -12.49
C HIS A 429 12.12 10.53 -12.52
N PRO A 430 13.07 10.43 -13.47
CA PRO A 430 14.20 11.37 -13.55
C PRO A 430 13.77 12.82 -13.82
N ARG A 431 12.65 13.01 -14.51
CA ARG A 431 12.00 14.32 -14.75
C ARG A 431 10.89 14.62 -13.73
N GLY A 432 11.15 14.40 -12.44
CA GLY A 432 10.12 14.43 -11.39
C GLY A 432 9.30 15.73 -11.32
N ASP A 433 9.94 16.90 -11.45
CA ASP A 433 9.21 18.19 -11.46
C ASP A 433 8.24 18.33 -12.61
N GLU A 434 8.63 17.83 -13.79
CA GLU A 434 7.77 17.84 -14.96
C GLU A 434 6.60 16.88 -14.79
N VAL A 435 6.82 15.68 -14.25
CA VAL A 435 5.75 14.74 -13.90
C VAL A 435 4.73 15.42 -12.98
N ARG A 436 5.18 16.09 -11.90
CA ARG A 436 4.27 16.81 -11.00
C ARG A 436 3.42 17.83 -11.74
N ARG A 437 4.07 18.71 -12.52
CA ARG A 437 3.39 19.79 -13.26
C ARG A 437 2.36 19.26 -14.25
N ARG A 438 2.74 18.26 -15.05
CA ARG A 438 1.86 17.65 -16.07
C ARG A 438 0.68 16.93 -15.42
N MET A 439 0.91 16.16 -14.34
CA MET A 439 -0.15 15.45 -13.63
C MET A 439 -1.13 16.38 -12.92
N ILE A 440 -0.68 17.55 -12.42
CA ILE A 440 -1.57 18.58 -11.85
C ILE A 440 -2.55 19.13 -12.90
N ALA A 441 -2.10 19.30 -14.15
CA ALA A 441 -2.88 19.90 -15.23
C ALA A 441 -3.97 18.97 -15.82
N VAL A 442 -3.83 17.64 -15.69
CA VAL A 442 -4.70 16.63 -16.33
C VAL A 442 -6.18 16.86 -16.02
N SER A 443 -7.00 17.28 -16.99
CA SER A 443 -8.43 17.53 -16.76
C SER A 443 -9.36 16.56 -17.48
N THR A 444 -8.86 15.89 -18.51
CA THR A 444 -9.58 14.86 -19.29
C THR A 444 -8.78 13.57 -19.39
N ARG A 445 -9.38 12.54 -20.01
CA ARG A 445 -8.70 11.28 -20.32
C ARG A 445 -7.56 11.50 -21.32
N GLU A 446 -7.78 12.32 -22.34
CA GLU A 446 -6.78 12.64 -23.37
C GLU A 446 -5.58 13.38 -22.76
N ASP A 447 -5.80 14.26 -21.77
CA ASP A 447 -4.70 14.90 -21.04
C ASP A 447 -3.86 13.86 -20.28
N TRP A 448 -4.51 12.87 -19.67
CA TRP A 448 -3.84 11.78 -18.96
C TRP A 448 -3.01 10.93 -19.92
N GLU A 449 -3.61 10.45 -21.00
CA GLU A 449 -2.93 9.61 -21.99
C GLU A 449 -1.72 10.33 -22.59
N ARG A 450 -1.89 11.60 -23.00
CA ARG A 450 -0.79 12.44 -23.51
C ARG A 450 0.31 12.66 -22.48
N ALA A 451 -0.04 12.90 -21.21
CA ALA A 451 0.96 13.04 -20.15
C ALA A 451 1.74 11.74 -19.95
N VAL A 452 1.07 10.57 -19.98
CA VAL A 452 1.73 9.28 -19.85
C VAL A 452 2.63 8.98 -21.07
N ASP A 453 2.18 9.29 -22.29
CA ASP A 453 2.97 9.10 -23.51
C ASP A 453 4.19 10.00 -23.58
N ASP A 454 4.06 11.29 -23.27
CA ASP A 454 5.18 12.24 -23.33
C ASP A 454 6.26 11.99 -22.26
N LEU A 455 5.85 11.52 -21.08
CA LEU A 455 6.72 11.34 -19.92
C LEU A 455 7.29 9.92 -19.84
N TYR A 456 6.48 8.91 -20.15
CA TYR A 456 6.79 7.49 -19.96
C TYR A 456 6.75 6.69 -21.27
N GLY A 457 6.59 7.35 -22.42
CA GLY A 457 6.68 6.72 -23.74
C GLY A 457 8.05 6.14 -24.05
N PRO A 458 8.11 5.20 -25.01
CA PRO A 458 9.39 4.69 -25.49
C PRO A 458 10.23 5.86 -25.99
N ILE A 459 11.41 6.04 -25.41
CA ILE A 459 12.38 7.02 -25.90
C ILE A 459 12.72 6.61 -27.34
N PRO A 460 12.57 7.49 -28.34
CA PRO A 460 13.04 7.20 -29.69
C PRO A 460 14.50 6.78 -29.59
N ARG A 461 14.82 5.55 -30.02
CA ARG A 461 16.22 5.15 -30.12
C ARG A 461 16.91 6.17 -31.03
N PRO A 462 18.07 6.73 -30.63
CA PRO A 462 18.84 7.53 -31.57
C PRO A 462 19.06 6.69 -32.83
N PRO A 463 18.94 7.28 -34.03
CA PRO A 463 19.24 6.54 -35.25
C PRO A 463 20.62 5.92 -35.07
N ARG A 464 20.74 4.60 -35.30
CA ARG A 464 22.04 3.94 -35.30
C ARG A 464 22.92 4.78 -36.21
N ALA A 465 24.00 5.34 -35.66
CA ALA A 465 25.02 5.96 -36.49
C ALA A 465 25.37 4.91 -37.56
N SER A 466 25.08 5.24 -38.82
CA SER A 466 25.56 4.45 -39.93
C SER A 466 27.07 4.43 -39.77
N VAL A 467 27.61 3.30 -39.32
CA VAL A 467 29.04 3.03 -39.46
C VAL A 467 29.24 3.03 -40.96
N GLY A 468 29.71 4.15 -41.50
CA GLY A 468 30.17 4.24 -42.86
C GLY A 468 31.27 3.21 -43.00
N GLY A 469 30.95 2.08 -43.60
CA GLY A 469 31.96 1.14 -44.05
C GLY A 469 32.91 1.89 -44.99
N PRO A 470 34.23 1.70 -44.88
CA PRO A 470 35.15 2.37 -45.77
C PRO A 470 34.83 1.96 -47.21
N THR A 471 34.62 2.97 -48.06
CA THR A 471 34.55 2.80 -49.51
C THR A 471 35.75 1.98 -50.00
N PRO A 472 35.55 0.95 -50.83
CA PRO A 472 36.67 0.17 -51.36
C PRO A 472 37.48 1.04 -52.31
N GLY A 473 38.70 1.38 -51.89
CA GLY A 473 39.70 2.00 -52.76
C GLY A 473 40.13 1.05 -53.89
N PRO A 474 40.70 1.58 -54.99
CA PRO A 474 41.07 0.77 -56.14
C PRO A 474 42.22 -0.17 -55.80
N ARG A 475 42.09 -1.44 -56.21
CA ARG A 475 43.09 -2.49 -55.96
C ARG A 475 44.42 -2.15 -56.64
N PRO A 476 45.57 -2.20 -55.96
CA PRO A 476 46.87 -2.12 -56.62
C PRO A 476 47.19 -3.44 -57.32
N GLY A 477 47.68 -3.33 -58.56
CA GLY A 477 48.13 -4.44 -59.38
C GLY A 477 49.37 -5.14 -58.80
N LEU A 478 49.43 -6.44 -59.01
CA LEU A 478 50.59 -7.30 -58.72
C LEU A 478 51.86 -6.73 -59.39
N VAL A 479 52.89 -6.48 -58.58
CA VAL A 479 54.28 -6.45 -59.04
C VAL A 479 55.06 -7.43 -58.18
N ARG A 480 55.64 -8.44 -58.84
CA ARG A 480 56.55 -9.44 -58.26
C ARG A 480 57.83 -8.75 -57.79
N ALA A 481 58.33 -9.13 -56.61
CA ALA A 481 59.71 -8.90 -56.19
C ALA A 481 60.41 -10.25 -55.93
N PRO A 482 61.72 -10.38 -56.22
CA PRO A 482 62.46 -11.63 -56.07
C PRO A 482 63.04 -11.82 -54.67
N LEU A 483 63.36 -13.09 -54.38
CA LEU A 483 63.97 -13.65 -53.18
C LEU A 483 65.35 -13.03 -52.85
N THR A 484 65.65 -12.83 -51.56
CA THR A 484 66.91 -13.27 -50.92
C THR A 484 66.89 -13.16 -49.38
N ALA A 485 67.34 -14.25 -48.76
CA ALA A 485 68.15 -14.38 -47.52
C ALA A 485 67.59 -13.99 -46.14
N SER A 486 67.36 -15.01 -45.30
CA SER A 486 67.58 -15.00 -43.84
C SER A 486 69.10 -15.00 -43.51
N PRO A 487 69.56 -14.72 -42.27
CA PRO A 487 69.48 -15.73 -41.18
C PRO A 487 69.34 -15.20 -39.73
N CYS A 488 68.89 -16.09 -38.84
CA CYS A 488 69.29 -16.28 -37.41
C CYS A 488 69.19 -15.09 -36.42
N SER A 489 68.82 -15.24 -35.13
CA SER A 489 69.01 -16.34 -34.17
C SER A 489 68.15 -16.18 -32.90
N SER A 490 67.98 -17.32 -32.22
CA SER A 490 67.96 -17.57 -30.76
C SER A 490 66.73 -17.24 -29.90
N SER A 491 66.26 -18.31 -29.24
CA SER A 491 65.08 -18.49 -28.36
C SER A 491 65.40 -18.22 -26.85
N PRO A 492 64.64 -18.72 -25.82
CA PRO A 492 64.05 -17.97 -24.69
C PRO A 492 64.59 -18.50 -23.31
N PRO A 493 63.81 -18.80 -22.22
CA PRO A 493 62.74 -18.14 -21.44
C PRO A 493 63.11 -18.00 -19.91
N GLY A 494 62.17 -17.52 -19.08
CA GLY A 494 62.18 -17.68 -17.60
C GLY A 494 61.59 -16.44 -16.90
N GLY A 495 60.67 -16.50 -15.94
CA GLY A 495 60.43 -17.47 -14.88
C GLY A 495 60.37 -16.68 -13.55
N THR A 496 59.18 -16.62 -12.95
CA THR A 496 58.77 -16.01 -11.66
C THR A 496 59.69 -16.33 -10.46
N PRO A 497 59.71 -15.55 -9.35
CA PRO A 497 58.75 -15.78 -8.25
C PRO A 497 58.36 -14.57 -7.34
N VAL A 498 57.27 -14.82 -6.60
CA VAL A 498 56.73 -14.09 -5.42
C VAL A 498 57.61 -14.34 -4.18
N PRO A 499 57.69 -13.41 -3.21
CA PRO A 499 57.14 -13.63 -1.85
C PRO A 499 56.51 -12.31 -1.31
N GLY A 500 55.72 -12.21 -0.25
CA GLY A 500 55.41 -13.05 0.90
C GLY A 500 54.89 -12.13 2.02
N SER A 501 54.01 -12.67 2.86
CA SER A 501 53.29 -12.12 4.00
C SER A 501 54.14 -11.51 5.15
N ALA A 502 53.55 -10.59 5.93
CA ALA A 502 53.76 -10.50 7.39
C ALA A 502 52.63 -9.71 8.08
N ASP A 503 52.32 -10.14 9.30
CA ASP A 503 51.26 -9.73 10.24
C ASP A 503 51.42 -8.32 10.83
N SER A 504 50.29 -7.72 11.23
CA SER A 504 50.02 -7.03 12.52
C SER A 504 48.56 -6.57 12.58
#